data_AF-A0A5E3WDQ7-F1
#
_entry.id   AF-A0A5E3WDQ7-F1
#
_cell.length_a   1.000
_cell.length_b   1.000
_cell.length_c   1.000
_cell.angle_alpha   90.00
_cell.angle_beta   90.00
_cell.angle_gamma   90.00
#
_symmetry.space_group_name_H-M   'P 1'
#
loop_
_entity.id
_entity.type
_entity.pdbx_description
1 polymer ?
#
loop_
_entity_poly.entity_id
_entity_poly.type
_entity_poly.pdbx_seq_one_letter_code
_entity_poly.pdbx_strand_id
1 'polypeptide(L)'
;MSSETTTLIKFPADQHLTGAESWATWEFRQRAVFELYGLLDLVEGKDKLADDAKTAEITAWTLRDRQARLQITFNIGTGPIEAALGCKTAHEVWSRLEDRYRGKGFQRAAHLITEIFRGELVAEEPLEPQLNALSSKARMVRALGFDLNDNLLAIAITLALPSSLETLRTVLQAQDKLASEDVVAKILQAEASRNALPDSAFKANLPRNSSKRKCDFCKKSGHSLATCFKARKKLGLSEIDSSADDAAPSSSTSSQKASGADEKKDDGNTHAKVAREPYRLF
;
A
#
# COMPACT_ATOMS: atom_id res chain seq x y z
N MET A 1 -21.32 18.20 -53.85
CA MET A 1 -20.81 18.49 -52.50
C MET A 1 -20.66 17.15 -51.81
N SER A 2 -19.46 16.80 -51.35
CA SER A 2 -19.24 15.52 -50.66
C SER A 2 -19.90 15.59 -49.29
N SER A 3 -20.80 14.65 -48.99
CA SER A 3 -21.27 14.45 -47.62
C SER A 3 -20.19 13.71 -46.84
N GLU A 4 -19.35 14.44 -46.13
CA GLU A 4 -18.43 13.85 -45.16
C GLU A 4 -19.26 13.23 -44.04
N THR A 5 -19.48 11.92 -44.13
CA THR A 5 -20.14 11.14 -43.08
C THR A 5 -19.19 11.03 -41.91
N THR A 6 -19.31 11.94 -40.94
CA THR A 6 -18.50 11.87 -39.72
C THR A 6 -18.72 10.53 -39.02
N THR A 7 -17.67 9.70 -39.04
CA THR A 7 -17.67 8.43 -38.33
C THR A 7 -17.64 8.68 -36.82
N LEU A 8 -18.70 8.27 -36.13
CA LEU A 8 -18.77 8.29 -34.68
C LEU A 8 -17.69 7.39 -34.06
N ILE A 9 -16.79 7.95 -33.25
CA ILE A 9 -15.77 7.17 -32.54
C ILE A 9 -16.41 6.56 -31.30
N LYS A 10 -16.71 5.26 -31.35
CA LYS A 10 -17.17 4.50 -30.18
C LYS A 10 -15.99 3.93 -29.42
N PHE A 11 -15.87 4.27 -28.14
CA PHE A 11 -14.94 3.63 -27.22
C PHE A 11 -15.45 2.23 -26.81
N PRO A 12 -14.54 1.30 -26.44
CA PRO A 12 -14.90 0.07 -25.73
C PRO A 12 -15.70 0.34 -24.45
N ALA A 13 -16.52 -0.62 -24.01
CA ALA A 13 -17.46 -0.42 -22.89
C ALA A 13 -16.76 -0.16 -21.54
N ASP A 14 -15.56 -0.69 -21.34
CA ASP A 14 -14.65 -0.42 -20.22
C ASP A 14 -14.10 1.02 -20.20
N GLN A 15 -14.33 1.78 -21.27
CA GLN A 15 -13.83 3.15 -21.46
C GLN A 15 -14.95 4.20 -21.48
N HIS A 16 -16.21 3.77 -21.29
CA HIS A 16 -17.36 4.66 -21.17
C HIS A 16 -17.35 5.36 -19.82
N LEU A 17 -17.99 6.53 -19.74
CA LEU A 17 -18.25 7.15 -18.44
C LEU A 17 -19.20 6.28 -17.63
N THR A 18 -18.77 5.84 -16.46
CA THR A 18 -19.56 5.06 -15.48
C THR A 18 -19.93 5.90 -14.25
N GLY A 19 -19.05 6.80 -13.85
CA GLY A 19 -19.15 7.55 -12.60
C GLY A 19 -18.06 8.60 -12.45
N ALA A 20 -17.79 9.01 -11.21
CA ALA A 20 -16.77 10.03 -10.91
C ALA A 20 -15.33 9.49 -11.01
N GLU A 21 -15.18 8.18 -10.98
CA GLU A 21 -13.92 7.44 -11.12
C GLU A 21 -13.40 7.42 -12.56
N SER A 22 -14.27 7.11 -13.53
CA SER A 22 -13.90 7.12 -14.95
C SER A 22 -13.84 8.52 -15.57
N TRP A 23 -14.31 9.56 -14.86
CA TRP A 23 -14.41 10.93 -15.40
C TRP A 23 -13.11 11.45 -16.01
N ALA A 24 -11.99 11.44 -15.28
CA ALA A 24 -10.75 12.07 -15.77
C ALA A 24 -10.24 11.42 -17.07
N THR A 25 -10.21 10.10 -17.11
CA THR A 25 -9.77 9.32 -18.28
C THR A 25 -10.75 9.42 -19.45
N TRP A 26 -12.05 9.48 -19.17
CA TRP A 26 -13.10 9.69 -20.17
C TRP A 26 -13.06 11.12 -20.74
N GLU A 27 -12.92 12.14 -19.90
CA GLU A 27 -12.87 13.55 -20.28
C GLU A 27 -11.70 13.78 -21.24
N PHE A 28 -10.52 13.25 -20.90
CA PHE A 28 -9.33 13.29 -21.75
C PHE A 28 -9.57 12.64 -23.13
N ARG A 29 -10.11 11.42 -23.16
CA ARG A 29 -10.43 10.71 -24.42
C ARG A 29 -11.45 11.47 -25.26
N GLN A 30 -12.49 12.03 -24.64
CA GLN A 30 -13.51 12.79 -25.37
C GLN A 30 -13.00 14.14 -25.89
N ARG A 31 -12.15 14.84 -25.14
CA ARG A 31 -11.48 16.07 -25.60
C ARG A 31 -10.67 15.83 -26.87
N ALA A 32 -9.82 14.80 -26.89
CA ALA A 32 -9.05 14.41 -28.07
C ALA A 32 -9.93 14.11 -29.31
N VAL A 33 -11.11 13.50 -29.12
CA VAL A 33 -12.08 13.29 -30.23
C VAL A 33 -12.73 14.61 -30.68
N PHE A 34 -13.04 15.54 -29.77
CA PHE A 34 -13.57 16.84 -30.17
C PHE A 34 -12.53 17.75 -30.83
N GLU A 35 -11.26 17.64 -30.45
CA GLU A 35 -10.14 18.30 -31.14
C GLU A 35 -9.99 17.77 -32.56
N LEU A 36 -9.99 16.44 -32.75
CA LEU A 36 -9.95 15.79 -34.07
C LEU A 36 -11.07 16.24 -35.02
N TYR A 37 -12.26 16.54 -34.50
CA TYR A 37 -13.41 16.97 -35.31
C TYR A 37 -13.66 18.49 -35.31
N GLY A 38 -12.80 19.31 -34.69
CA GLY A 38 -13.03 20.76 -34.60
C GLY A 38 -14.32 21.14 -33.85
N LEU A 39 -14.72 20.32 -32.87
CA LEU A 39 -15.94 20.47 -32.08
C LEU A 39 -15.68 20.99 -30.66
N LEU A 40 -14.43 21.02 -30.19
CA LEU A 40 -14.11 21.32 -28.78
C LEU A 40 -14.69 22.67 -28.34
N ASP A 41 -14.51 23.72 -29.14
CA ASP A 41 -15.01 25.06 -28.80
C ASP A 41 -16.55 25.15 -28.79
N LEU A 42 -17.26 24.28 -29.52
CA LEU A 42 -18.73 24.18 -29.46
C LEU A 42 -19.18 23.47 -28.17
N VAL A 43 -18.49 22.40 -27.78
CA VAL A 43 -18.78 21.65 -26.56
C VAL A 43 -18.46 22.47 -25.30
N GLU A 44 -17.37 23.23 -25.31
CA GLU A 44 -17.01 24.18 -24.25
C GLU A 44 -17.84 25.48 -24.29
N GLY A 45 -18.74 25.64 -25.28
CA GLY A 45 -19.66 26.78 -25.34
C GLY A 45 -19.01 28.11 -25.73
N LYS A 46 -17.84 28.08 -26.37
CA LYS A 46 -17.18 29.26 -26.97
C LYS A 46 -17.74 29.57 -28.36
N ASP A 47 -17.95 28.54 -29.18
CA ASP A 47 -18.61 28.63 -30.50
C ASP A 47 -20.12 28.68 -30.31
N LYS A 48 -20.61 29.91 -30.11
CA LYS A 48 -22.03 30.24 -29.99
C LYS A 48 -22.56 30.78 -31.31
N LEU A 49 -23.81 30.43 -31.58
CA LEU A 49 -24.58 31.01 -32.68
C LEU A 49 -24.83 32.51 -32.40
N ALA A 50 -24.62 33.36 -33.41
CA ALA A 50 -24.90 34.79 -33.32
C ALA A 50 -26.42 35.07 -33.38
N ASP A 51 -26.87 36.16 -32.75
CA ASP A 51 -28.29 36.53 -32.70
C ASP A 51 -28.87 36.89 -34.09
N ASP A 52 -28.01 37.28 -35.04
CA ASP A 52 -28.34 37.60 -36.44
C ASP A 52 -27.94 36.49 -37.44
N ALA A 53 -27.57 35.30 -36.95
CA ALA A 53 -27.08 34.18 -37.77
C ALA A 53 -28.07 33.77 -38.88
N LYS A 54 -27.56 33.57 -40.10
CA LYS A 54 -28.35 33.18 -41.27
C LYS A 54 -28.74 31.71 -41.20
N THR A 55 -29.84 31.32 -41.84
CA THR A 55 -30.37 29.93 -41.85
C THR A 55 -29.33 28.86 -42.22
N ALA A 56 -28.35 29.18 -43.07
CA ALA A 56 -27.25 28.27 -43.42
C ALA A 56 -26.21 28.10 -42.30
N GLU A 57 -25.93 29.16 -41.54
CA GLU A 57 -25.04 29.16 -40.37
C GLU A 57 -25.73 28.40 -39.21
N ILE A 58 -27.03 28.64 -39.00
CA ILE A 58 -27.87 27.91 -38.04
C ILE A 58 -27.87 26.40 -38.32
N THR A 59 -28.08 25.97 -39.58
CA THR A 59 -28.11 24.54 -39.93
C THR A 59 -26.73 23.88 -39.83
N ALA A 60 -25.65 24.58 -40.21
CA ALA A 60 -24.27 24.09 -40.07
C ALA A 60 -23.85 23.93 -38.60
N TRP A 61 -24.15 24.90 -37.73
CA TRP A 61 -23.92 24.79 -36.29
C TRP A 61 -24.76 23.66 -35.67
N THR A 62 -26.04 23.57 -36.04
CA THR A 62 -26.96 22.51 -35.56
C THR A 62 -26.50 21.10 -35.95
N LEU A 63 -25.84 20.94 -37.10
CA LEU A 63 -25.26 19.65 -37.50
C LEU A 63 -24.08 19.27 -36.60
N ARG A 64 -23.16 20.21 -36.33
CA ARG A 64 -22.00 20.02 -35.44
C ARG A 64 -22.41 19.77 -33.99
N ASP A 65 -23.42 20.48 -33.48
CA ASP A 65 -24.04 20.24 -32.17
C ASP A 65 -24.62 18.82 -32.05
N ARG A 66 -25.38 18.37 -33.06
CA ARG A 66 -25.92 16.99 -33.08
C ARG A 66 -24.80 15.94 -33.11
N GLN A 67 -23.77 16.16 -33.93
CA GLN A 67 -22.59 15.29 -34.01
C GLN A 67 -21.86 15.20 -32.66
N ALA A 68 -21.59 16.34 -32.02
CA ALA A 68 -20.97 16.40 -30.70
C ALA A 68 -21.81 15.69 -29.63
N ARG A 69 -23.14 15.92 -29.61
CA ARG A 69 -24.03 15.29 -28.64
C ARG A 69 -24.12 13.77 -28.83
N LEU A 70 -24.22 13.28 -30.06
CA LEU A 70 -24.19 11.84 -30.36
C LEU A 70 -22.86 11.21 -29.91
N GLN A 71 -21.74 11.90 -30.13
CA GLN A 71 -20.41 11.48 -29.69
C GLN A 71 -20.31 11.38 -28.15
N ILE A 72 -20.98 12.25 -27.39
CA ILE A 72 -21.11 12.06 -25.93
C ILE A 72 -22.02 10.86 -25.62
N THR A 73 -23.26 10.86 -26.12
CA THR A 73 -24.30 9.90 -25.74
C THR A 73 -23.93 8.44 -26.03
N PHE A 74 -23.14 8.16 -27.07
CA PHE A 74 -22.69 6.79 -27.37
C PHE A 74 -21.43 6.33 -26.61
N ASN A 75 -20.82 7.19 -25.80
CA ASN A 75 -19.62 6.90 -25.01
C ASN A 75 -19.83 7.07 -23.49
N ILE A 76 -21.08 7.14 -23.05
CA ILE A 76 -21.46 7.17 -21.63
C ILE A 76 -22.33 5.95 -21.29
N GLY A 77 -22.12 5.41 -20.09
CA GLY A 77 -22.87 4.28 -19.56
C GLY A 77 -24.27 4.65 -19.06
N THR A 78 -25.00 3.63 -18.59
CA THR A 78 -26.40 3.72 -18.20
C THR A 78 -26.69 4.58 -16.97
N GLY A 79 -25.73 4.82 -16.09
CA GLY A 79 -25.87 5.76 -14.97
C GLY A 79 -25.72 7.23 -15.41
N PRO A 80 -24.61 7.60 -16.07
CA PRO A 80 -24.41 8.99 -16.51
C PRO A 80 -25.40 9.48 -17.58
N ILE A 81 -26.00 8.59 -18.39
CA ILE A 81 -26.98 8.98 -19.42
C ILE A 81 -28.18 9.75 -18.86
N GLU A 82 -28.57 9.51 -17.59
CA GLU A 82 -29.61 10.27 -16.88
C GLU A 82 -29.36 11.79 -16.88
N ALA A 83 -28.09 12.20 -16.74
CA ALA A 83 -27.73 13.61 -16.72
C ALA A 83 -27.89 14.27 -18.09
N ALA A 84 -27.68 13.49 -19.17
CA ALA A 84 -27.86 13.93 -20.55
C ALA A 84 -29.35 14.01 -20.96
N LEU A 85 -30.26 13.37 -20.23
CA LEU A 85 -31.70 13.43 -20.54
C LEU A 85 -32.23 14.86 -20.42
N GLY A 86 -33.00 15.28 -21.43
CA GLY A 86 -33.59 16.62 -21.50
C GLY A 86 -32.61 17.76 -21.83
N CYS A 87 -31.32 17.49 -22.06
CA CYS A 87 -30.40 18.45 -22.68
C CYS A 87 -30.74 18.65 -24.16
N LYS A 88 -30.66 19.90 -24.63
CA LYS A 88 -30.95 20.24 -26.04
C LYS A 88 -29.67 20.33 -26.88
N THR A 89 -28.60 20.90 -26.32
CA THR A 89 -27.28 21.06 -26.95
C THR A 89 -26.23 20.08 -26.42
N ALA A 90 -25.14 19.91 -27.16
CA ALA A 90 -23.95 19.17 -26.70
C ALA A 90 -23.28 19.86 -25.50
N HIS A 91 -23.26 21.19 -25.49
CA HIS A 91 -22.73 22.00 -24.38
C HIS A 91 -23.51 21.76 -23.07
N GLU A 92 -24.84 21.71 -23.11
CA GLU A 92 -25.67 21.35 -21.94
C GLU A 92 -25.35 19.95 -21.41
N VAL A 93 -25.16 18.96 -22.29
CA VAL A 93 -24.78 17.59 -21.87
C VAL A 93 -23.41 17.61 -21.21
N TRP A 94 -22.42 18.26 -21.85
CA TRP A 94 -21.06 18.32 -21.32
C TRP A 94 -21.01 19.00 -19.96
N SER A 95 -21.60 20.20 -19.84
CA SER A 95 -21.65 20.98 -18.60
C SER A 95 -22.31 20.21 -17.45
N ARG A 96 -23.45 19.53 -17.70
CA ARG A 96 -24.09 18.70 -16.65
C ARG A 96 -23.26 17.49 -16.24
N LEU A 97 -22.54 16.85 -17.16
CA LEU A 97 -21.65 15.74 -16.81
C LEU A 97 -20.44 16.27 -16.02
N GLU A 98 -19.90 17.43 -16.41
CA GLU A 98 -18.83 18.13 -15.70
C GLU A 98 -19.26 18.47 -14.26
N ASP A 99 -20.39 19.14 -14.06
CA ASP A 99 -20.98 19.42 -12.73
C ASP A 99 -21.29 18.14 -11.92
N ARG A 100 -21.69 17.05 -12.60
CA ARG A 100 -22.02 15.77 -11.94
C ARG A 100 -20.77 15.01 -11.50
N TYR A 101 -19.62 15.12 -12.17
CA TYR A 101 -18.48 14.22 -11.96
C TYR A 101 -17.11 14.89 -11.74
N ARG A 102 -16.85 16.08 -12.31
CA ARG A 102 -15.58 16.80 -12.13
C ARG A 102 -15.38 17.16 -10.64
N GLY A 103 -14.13 17.14 -10.17
CA GLY A 103 -13.76 17.40 -8.78
C GLY A 103 -14.11 16.29 -7.77
N LYS A 104 -15.22 15.57 -7.96
CA LYS A 104 -15.66 14.49 -7.04
C LYS A 104 -14.71 13.28 -7.06
N GLY A 105 -14.15 12.97 -8.23
CA GLY A 105 -13.06 11.99 -8.35
C GLY A 105 -11.84 12.37 -7.49
N PHE A 106 -11.41 13.64 -7.54
CA PHE A 106 -10.30 14.14 -6.72
C PHE A 106 -10.63 14.12 -5.22
N GLN A 107 -11.83 14.54 -4.81
CA GLN A 107 -12.25 14.48 -3.39
C GLN A 107 -12.26 13.03 -2.87
N ARG A 108 -12.77 12.07 -3.67
CA ARG A 108 -12.79 10.66 -3.29
C ARG A 108 -11.38 10.05 -3.25
N ALA A 109 -10.51 10.42 -4.21
CA ALA A 109 -9.11 9.99 -4.23
C ALA A 109 -8.33 10.54 -3.02
N ALA A 110 -8.45 11.84 -2.73
CA ALA A 110 -7.80 12.47 -1.57
C ALA A 110 -8.24 11.84 -0.24
N HIS A 111 -9.53 11.52 -0.10
CA HIS A 111 -10.04 10.79 1.06
C HIS A 111 -9.46 9.37 1.14
N LEU A 112 -9.49 8.58 0.06
CA LEU A 112 -8.94 7.22 0.04
C LEU A 112 -7.42 7.19 0.32
N ILE A 113 -6.66 8.14 -0.24
CA ILE A 113 -5.22 8.31 0.04
C ILE A 113 -5.02 8.66 1.52
N THR A 114 -5.86 9.53 2.09
CA THR A 114 -5.81 9.85 3.53
C THR A 114 -6.06 8.61 4.39
N GLU A 115 -7.03 7.76 4.02
CA GLU A 115 -7.28 6.49 4.71
C GLU A 115 -6.12 5.47 4.56
N ILE A 116 -5.43 5.45 3.40
CA ILE A 116 -4.28 4.56 3.16
C ILE A 116 -3.07 4.96 4.00
N PHE A 117 -2.84 6.25 4.22
CA PHE A 117 -1.68 6.78 4.96
C PHE A 117 -1.92 7.07 6.45
N ARG A 118 -3.19 7.10 6.89
CA ARG A 118 -3.56 7.30 8.31
C ARG A 118 -4.30 6.12 8.93
N GLY A 119 -4.55 5.05 8.16
CA GLY A 119 -5.05 3.80 8.71
C GLY A 119 -3.92 3.09 9.46
N GLU A 120 -4.11 2.86 10.75
CA GLU A 120 -3.27 1.97 11.55
C GLU A 120 -3.94 0.58 11.59
N LEU A 121 -3.14 -0.48 11.46
CA LEU A 121 -3.60 -1.86 11.54
C LEU A 121 -3.77 -2.27 13.02
N VAL A 122 -4.91 -2.84 13.38
CA VAL A 122 -5.22 -3.27 14.75
C VAL A 122 -4.58 -4.64 15.00
N ALA A 123 -3.66 -4.70 15.96
CA ALA A 123 -2.87 -5.91 16.28
C ALA A 123 -3.65 -7.03 16.99
N GLU A 124 -4.88 -6.74 17.44
CA GLU A 124 -5.80 -7.64 18.15
C GLU A 124 -6.81 -8.30 17.20
N GLU A 125 -7.01 -7.72 16.01
CA GLU A 125 -7.82 -8.27 14.92
C GLU A 125 -6.92 -8.96 13.87
N PRO A 126 -7.42 -9.94 13.10
CA PRO A 126 -6.66 -10.55 12.01
C PRO A 126 -6.17 -9.51 11.01
N LEU A 127 -4.88 -9.54 10.63
CA LEU A 127 -4.32 -8.52 9.74
C LEU A 127 -4.74 -8.73 8.28
N GLU A 128 -4.97 -9.96 7.83
CA GLU A 128 -5.36 -10.29 6.45
C GLU A 128 -6.55 -9.46 5.90
N PRO A 129 -7.73 -9.38 6.55
CA PRO A 129 -8.84 -8.55 6.06
C PRO A 129 -8.51 -7.06 6.03
N GLN A 130 -7.68 -6.57 6.97
CA GLN A 130 -7.28 -5.16 7.05
C GLN A 130 -6.30 -4.79 5.91
N LEU A 131 -5.32 -5.65 5.63
CA LEU A 131 -4.39 -5.53 4.50
C LEU A 131 -5.15 -5.61 3.16
N ASN A 132 -6.10 -6.54 3.03
CA ASN A 132 -6.97 -6.62 1.86
C ASN A 132 -7.84 -5.36 1.67
N ALA A 133 -8.27 -4.71 2.75
CA ALA A 133 -8.98 -3.44 2.69
C ALA A 133 -8.07 -2.29 2.18
N LEU A 134 -6.83 -2.19 2.66
CA LEU A 134 -5.84 -1.21 2.14
C LEU A 134 -5.57 -1.42 0.64
N SER A 135 -5.31 -2.66 0.21
CA SER A 135 -5.11 -3.01 -1.20
C SER A 135 -6.38 -2.84 -2.05
N SER A 136 -7.57 -2.85 -1.45
CA SER A 136 -8.83 -2.45 -2.12
C SER A 136 -8.91 -0.93 -2.31
N LYS A 137 -8.59 -0.14 -1.28
CA LYS A 137 -8.53 1.33 -1.36
C LYS A 137 -7.51 1.79 -2.40
N ALA A 138 -6.34 1.16 -2.46
CA ALA A 138 -5.32 1.42 -3.47
C ALA A 138 -5.82 1.19 -4.91
N ARG A 139 -6.55 0.09 -5.16
CA ARG A 139 -7.18 -0.18 -6.45
C ARG A 139 -8.27 0.83 -6.79
N MET A 140 -9.05 1.30 -5.81
CA MET A 140 -10.01 2.38 -6.03
C MET A 140 -9.33 3.71 -6.42
N VAL A 141 -8.20 4.07 -5.80
CA VAL A 141 -7.41 5.26 -6.19
C VAL A 141 -6.89 5.16 -7.63
N ARG A 142 -6.36 3.99 -8.02
CA ARG A 142 -5.94 3.71 -9.42
C ARG A 142 -7.14 3.80 -10.39
N ALA A 143 -8.31 3.29 -10.01
CA ALA A 143 -9.55 3.37 -10.80
C ALA A 143 -10.12 4.79 -10.93
N LEU A 144 -9.79 5.71 -10.01
CA LEU A 144 -10.09 7.15 -10.09
C LEU A 144 -9.14 7.92 -11.02
N GLY A 145 -8.20 7.24 -11.69
CA GLY A 145 -7.19 7.85 -12.57
C GLY A 145 -5.97 8.41 -11.86
N PHE A 146 -5.70 8.03 -10.61
CA PHE A 146 -4.54 8.49 -9.84
C PHE A 146 -3.52 7.36 -9.64
N ASP A 147 -2.30 7.56 -10.14
CA ASP A 147 -1.21 6.58 -10.08
C ASP A 147 -0.63 6.39 -8.68
N LEU A 148 -1.29 5.55 -7.87
CA LEU A 148 -0.70 5.02 -6.64
C LEU A 148 0.31 3.92 -6.97
N ASN A 149 1.57 4.29 -7.18
CA ASN A 149 2.70 3.38 -7.41
C ASN A 149 2.74 2.25 -6.35
N ASP A 150 3.10 1.03 -6.73
CA ASP A 150 3.12 -0.10 -5.82
C ASP A 150 4.15 0.03 -4.70
N ASN A 151 5.30 0.64 -4.98
CA ASN A 151 6.29 1.00 -3.94
C ASN A 151 5.67 1.92 -2.87
N LEU A 152 4.76 2.82 -3.29
CA LEU A 152 4.09 3.76 -2.40
C LEU A 152 3.02 3.07 -1.53
N LEU A 153 2.37 2.02 -2.06
CA LEU A 153 1.49 1.13 -1.30
C LEU A 153 2.29 0.26 -0.31
N ALA A 154 3.42 -0.31 -0.72
CA ALA A 154 4.32 -1.06 0.15
C ALA A 154 4.82 -0.21 1.34
N ILE A 155 5.19 1.05 1.08
CA ILE A 155 5.52 2.03 2.12
C ILE A 155 4.32 2.31 3.03
N ALA A 156 3.13 2.57 2.47
CA ALA A 156 1.93 2.86 3.28
C ALA A 156 1.55 1.69 4.20
N ILE A 157 1.54 0.45 3.69
CA ILE A 157 1.29 -0.76 4.49
C ILE A 157 2.35 -0.93 5.60
N THR A 158 3.62 -0.65 5.29
CA THR A 158 4.69 -0.71 6.30
C THR A 158 4.53 0.40 7.37
N LEU A 159 4.04 1.59 7.00
CA LEU A 159 3.77 2.68 7.93
C LEU A 159 2.52 2.42 8.80
N ALA A 160 1.55 1.68 8.27
CA ALA A 160 0.32 1.26 8.94
C ALA A 160 0.52 0.17 10.00
N LEU A 161 1.72 -0.43 10.11
CA LEU A 161 1.99 -1.48 11.08
C LEU A 161 1.84 -0.99 12.54
N PRO A 162 1.25 -1.81 13.44
CA PRO A 162 1.09 -1.46 14.85
C PRO A 162 2.42 -1.53 15.58
N SER A 163 2.47 -0.84 16.73
CA SER A 163 3.65 -0.81 17.61
C SER A 163 4.11 -2.19 18.12
N SER A 164 3.23 -3.21 18.10
CA SER A 164 3.61 -4.59 18.41
C SER A 164 4.49 -5.26 17.33
N LEU A 165 4.69 -4.61 16.18
CA LEU A 165 5.45 -5.12 15.02
C LEU A 165 6.57 -4.15 14.57
N GLU A 166 7.03 -3.24 15.44
CA GLU A 166 8.12 -2.29 15.12
C GLU A 166 9.42 -2.95 14.62
N THR A 167 9.74 -4.15 15.09
CA THR A 167 10.89 -4.92 14.61
C THR A 167 10.72 -5.32 13.14
N LEU A 168 9.52 -5.76 12.75
CA LEU A 168 9.18 -6.05 11.35
C LEU A 168 9.15 -4.77 10.51
N ARG A 169 8.54 -3.69 11.02
CA ARG A 169 8.53 -2.36 10.40
C ARG A 169 9.94 -1.90 10.04
N THR A 170 10.88 -2.01 10.99
CA THR A 170 12.30 -1.66 10.80
C THR A 170 12.96 -2.54 9.74
N VAL A 171 12.72 -3.86 9.77
CA VAL A 171 13.29 -4.81 8.80
C VAL A 171 12.75 -4.56 7.38
N LEU A 172 11.47 -4.22 7.23
CA LEU A 172 10.86 -3.87 5.94
C LEU A 172 11.38 -2.53 5.40
N GLN A 173 11.53 -1.51 6.26
CA GLN A 173 12.08 -0.20 5.87
C GLN A 173 13.55 -0.25 5.44
N ALA A 174 14.31 -1.26 5.88
CA ALA A 174 15.70 -1.47 5.48
C ALA A 174 15.87 -2.14 4.10
N GLN A 175 14.80 -2.38 3.34
CA GLN A 175 14.81 -3.07 2.05
C GLN A 175 14.34 -2.12 0.93
N ASP A 176 15.25 -1.68 0.05
CA ASP A 176 15.03 -0.59 -0.93
C ASP A 176 13.82 -0.75 -1.86
N LYS A 177 13.42 -1.98 -2.18
CA LYS A 177 12.34 -2.30 -3.13
C LYS A 177 11.63 -3.60 -2.74
N LEU A 178 10.39 -3.49 -2.29
CA LEU A 178 9.43 -4.60 -2.16
C LEU A 178 8.19 -4.29 -3.00
N ALA A 179 7.57 -5.33 -3.57
CA ALA A 179 6.18 -5.22 -3.99
C ALA A 179 5.27 -5.16 -2.75
N SER A 180 4.09 -4.57 -2.89
CA SER A 180 3.09 -4.56 -1.81
C SER A 180 2.68 -5.98 -1.38
N GLU A 181 2.70 -6.94 -2.31
CA GLU A 181 2.46 -8.36 -2.04
C GLU A 181 3.55 -9.00 -1.17
N ASP A 182 4.84 -8.66 -1.36
CA ASP A 182 5.94 -9.12 -0.51
C ASP A 182 5.81 -8.62 0.93
N VAL A 183 5.36 -7.37 1.09
CA VAL A 183 5.09 -6.76 2.40
C VAL A 183 3.96 -7.50 3.10
N VAL A 184 2.82 -7.70 2.41
CA VAL A 184 1.66 -8.43 2.94
C VAL A 184 2.05 -9.85 3.36
N ALA A 185 2.77 -10.59 2.52
CA ALA A 185 3.21 -11.95 2.84
C ALA A 185 4.12 -12.01 4.10
N LYS A 186 5.07 -11.07 4.24
CA LYS A 186 5.96 -10.98 5.42
C LYS A 186 5.18 -10.62 6.69
N ILE A 187 4.15 -9.78 6.59
CA ILE A 187 3.29 -9.41 7.73
C ILE A 187 2.46 -10.61 8.20
N LEU A 188 1.81 -11.33 7.28
CA LEU A 188 1.01 -12.52 7.60
C LEU A 188 1.88 -13.66 8.16
N GLN A 189 3.12 -13.83 7.65
CA GLN A 189 4.08 -14.78 8.22
C GLN A 189 4.48 -14.41 9.66
N ALA A 190 4.65 -13.12 9.96
CA ALA A 190 4.97 -12.65 11.31
C ALA A 190 3.78 -12.80 12.27
N GLU A 191 2.56 -12.49 11.82
CA GLU A 191 1.32 -12.73 12.57
C GLU A 191 1.13 -14.22 12.90
N ALA A 192 1.26 -15.09 11.90
CA ALA A 192 1.20 -16.54 12.09
C ALA A 192 2.29 -17.04 13.06
N SER A 193 3.51 -16.50 12.97
CA SER A 193 4.61 -16.86 13.89
C SER A 193 4.33 -16.38 15.32
N ARG A 194 3.75 -15.18 15.50
CA ARG A 194 3.35 -14.64 16.81
C ARG A 194 2.23 -15.47 17.43
N ASN A 195 1.22 -15.84 16.64
CA ASN A 195 0.07 -16.62 17.10
C ASN A 195 0.40 -18.12 17.28
N ALA A 196 1.49 -18.60 16.66
CA ALA A 196 2.03 -19.95 16.86
C ALA A 196 2.97 -20.09 18.07
N LEU A 197 3.37 -18.98 18.72
CA LEU A 197 4.00 -18.99 20.03
C LEU A 197 2.92 -19.13 21.11
N PRO A 198 2.83 -20.26 21.84
CA PRO A 198 1.90 -20.39 22.95
C PRO A 198 2.47 -19.73 24.21
N ASP A 199 1.65 -19.60 25.27
CA ASP A 199 2.08 -19.35 26.67
C ASP A 199 2.90 -20.52 27.28
N SER A 200 3.73 -21.19 26.47
CA SER A 200 4.58 -22.33 26.83
C SER A 200 6.07 -21.99 26.88
N ALA A 201 6.43 -20.72 26.84
CA ALA A 201 7.78 -20.27 27.23
C ALA A 201 8.06 -20.78 28.66
N PHE A 202 9.07 -21.65 28.79
CA PHE A 202 9.44 -22.33 30.04
C PHE A 202 8.36 -23.21 30.71
N LYS A 203 7.70 -24.09 29.94
CA LYS A 203 7.32 -25.42 30.47
C LYS A 203 8.27 -26.51 29.96
N ALA A 204 9.45 -26.59 30.60
CA ALA A 204 10.40 -27.67 30.42
C ALA A 204 9.83 -29.00 30.96
N ASN A 205 9.00 -29.66 30.16
CA ASN A 205 8.46 -31.00 30.41
C ASN A 205 9.55 -32.08 30.22
N LEU A 206 10.64 -31.96 30.99
CA LEU A 206 11.52 -33.09 31.28
C LEU A 206 10.69 -34.19 31.95
N PRO A 207 10.65 -35.42 31.41
CA PRO A 207 9.81 -36.48 31.96
C PRO A 207 10.35 -36.94 33.31
N ARG A 208 9.88 -36.29 34.39
CA ARG A 208 10.26 -36.58 35.78
C ARG A 208 9.66 -37.91 36.23
N ASN A 209 10.28 -39.01 35.79
CA ASN A 209 10.04 -40.36 36.29
C ASN A 209 10.61 -40.48 37.72
N SER A 210 10.00 -39.76 38.67
CA SER A 210 10.29 -39.90 40.09
C SER A 210 9.56 -41.11 40.69
N SER A 211 9.71 -42.27 40.05
CA SER A 211 9.60 -43.54 40.77
C SER A 211 10.64 -43.51 41.89
N LYS A 212 10.18 -43.41 43.14
CA LYS A 212 11.03 -43.14 44.32
C LYS A 212 11.87 -44.38 44.68
N ARG A 213 12.85 -44.72 43.83
CA ARG A 213 13.85 -45.75 44.12
C ARG A 213 14.52 -45.40 45.45
N LYS A 214 14.43 -46.33 46.39
CA LYS A 214 15.06 -46.24 47.71
C LYS A 214 16.47 -46.78 47.56
N CYS A 215 17.46 -46.14 48.16
CA CYS A 215 18.82 -46.67 48.23
C CYS A 215 18.80 -48.03 48.92
N ASP A 216 19.28 -49.09 48.25
CA ASP A 216 19.10 -50.48 48.71
C ASP A 216 19.73 -50.74 50.09
N PHE A 217 20.83 -50.03 50.39
CA PHE A 217 21.55 -50.13 51.66
C PHE A 217 20.84 -49.44 52.84
N CYS A 218 20.23 -48.26 52.63
CA CYS A 218 19.68 -47.44 53.72
C CYS A 218 18.15 -47.28 53.70
N LYS A 219 17.49 -47.78 52.65
CA LYS A 219 16.04 -47.79 52.39
C LYS A 219 15.35 -46.41 52.36
N LYS A 220 16.12 -45.31 52.33
CA LYS A 220 15.63 -43.94 52.10
C LYS A 220 15.67 -43.60 50.60
N SER A 221 14.73 -42.78 50.14
CA SER A 221 14.74 -42.18 48.79
C SER A 221 15.58 -40.91 48.72
N GLY A 222 16.01 -40.52 47.51
CA GLY A 222 16.69 -39.24 47.26
C GLY A 222 18.20 -39.32 47.00
N HIS A 223 18.78 -40.52 47.01
CA HIS A 223 20.17 -40.79 46.61
C HIS A 223 20.30 -42.25 46.13
N SER A 224 21.38 -42.56 45.40
CA SER A 224 21.67 -43.93 44.93
C SER A 224 22.57 -44.67 45.92
N LEU A 225 22.91 -45.94 45.65
CA LEU A 225 23.86 -46.69 46.47
C LEU A 225 25.22 -45.98 46.56
N ALA A 226 25.73 -45.45 45.44
CA ALA A 226 27.02 -44.77 45.35
C ALA A 226 27.06 -43.46 46.16
N THR A 227 26.00 -42.67 46.13
CA THR A 227 25.88 -41.41 46.90
C THR A 227 25.34 -41.62 48.32
N CYS A 228 25.25 -42.86 48.80
CA CYS A 228 24.78 -43.15 50.16
C CYS A 228 25.84 -42.87 51.21
N PHE A 229 25.68 -41.78 51.97
CA PHE A 229 26.54 -41.41 53.10
C PHE A 229 26.76 -42.56 54.11
N LYS A 230 25.71 -43.35 54.39
CA LYS A 230 25.82 -44.53 55.28
C LYS A 230 26.61 -45.68 54.65
N ALA A 231 26.62 -45.82 53.32
CA ALA A 231 27.44 -46.81 52.62
C ALA A 231 28.92 -46.36 52.59
N ARG A 232 29.21 -45.11 52.18
CA ARG A 232 30.57 -44.53 52.21
C ARG A 232 31.21 -44.70 53.59
N LYS A 233 30.52 -44.35 54.68
CA LYS A 233 31.04 -44.49 56.06
C LYS A 233 31.24 -45.96 56.53
N LYS A 234 30.62 -46.96 55.90
CA LYS A 234 30.77 -48.38 56.30
C LYS A 234 31.60 -49.23 55.32
N LEU A 235 31.84 -48.75 54.10
CA LEU A 235 32.53 -49.46 53.02
C LEU A 235 33.85 -48.80 52.58
N GLY A 236 34.21 -47.63 53.14
CA GLY A 236 35.53 -47.02 52.92
C GLY A 236 35.76 -46.43 51.52
N LEU A 237 34.68 -46.13 50.78
CA LEU A 237 34.76 -45.57 49.43
C LEU A 237 35.20 -44.10 49.46
N SER A 238 36.30 -43.82 48.78
CA SER A 238 36.91 -42.50 48.59
C SER A 238 36.04 -41.58 47.70
N GLU A 239 36.49 -40.34 47.52
CA GLU A 239 35.66 -39.27 46.99
C GLU A 239 35.62 -39.26 45.47
N ILE A 240 34.44 -38.96 44.92
CA ILE A 240 34.27 -38.44 43.57
C ILE A 240 33.71 -37.03 43.78
N ASP A 241 34.48 -36.02 43.38
CA ASP A 241 34.00 -34.64 43.39
C ASP A 241 33.06 -34.40 42.20
N SER A 242 32.01 -33.62 42.42
CA SER A 242 30.99 -33.30 41.42
C SER A 242 30.40 -31.93 41.73
N SER A 243 31.16 -30.88 41.41
CA SER A 243 30.85 -29.48 41.66
C SER A 243 30.94 -28.66 40.36
N ALA A 244 29.84 -28.67 39.60
CA ALA A 244 29.59 -27.83 38.41
C ALA A 244 28.08 -27.53 38.32
N ASP A 245 27.70 -26.55 37.48
CA ASP A 245 26.40 -25.85 37.39
C ASP A 245 26.19 -24.87 38.59
N ASP A 246 26.02 -23.54 38.43
CA ASP A 246 25.97 -22.67 37.24
C ASP A 246 26.51 -21.25 37.58
N ALA A 247 27.22 -20.59 36.64
CA ALA A 247 27.45 -19.14 36.65
C ALA A 247 27.87 -18.63 35.24
N ALA A 248 27.29 -17.50 34.80
CA ALA A 248 27.45 -16.99 33.43
C ALA A 248 28.66 -16.05 33.24
N PRO A 249 29.25 -15.96 32.02
CA PRO A 249 30.32 -15.02 31.71
C PRO A 249 29.79 -13.65 31.24
N SER A 250 30.30 -12.57 31.85
CA SER A 250 30.40 -11.24 31.23
C SER A 250 31.81 -11.07 30.62
N SER A 251 31.96 -10.24 29.58
CA SER A 251 33.22 -10.18 28.81
C SER A 251 33.69 -8.76 28.42
N SER A 252 34.91 -8.43 28.85
CA SER A 252 35.78 -7.30 28.47
C SER A 252 37.14 -7.54 29.16
N THR A 253 38.31 -6.98 28.82
CA THR A 253 38.86 -6.23 27.66
C THR A 253 40.40 -6.40 27.75
N SER A 254 41.30 -6.12 26.80
CA SER A 254 41.29 -5.54 25.44
C SER A 254 42.64 -5.94 24.77
N SER A 255 42.86 -5.62 23.48
CA SER A 255 44.19 -5.41 22.85
C SER A 255 45.07 -6.65 22.63
N GLN A 256 46.06 -6.71 21.71
CA GLN A 256 46.59 -5.88 20.58
C GLN A 256 47.51 -6.84 19.75
N LYS A 257 48.06 -6.63 18.54
CA LYS A 257 48.26 -5.58 17.50
C LYS A 257 48.52 -6.37 16.16
N ALA A 258 48.84 -5.86 14.97
CA ALA A 258 48.52 -4.66 14.16
C ALA A 258 49.65 -4.43 13.11
N SER A 259 49.31 -4.43 11.82
CA SER A 259 50.01 -3.83 10.65
C SER A 259 49.07 -4.02 9.44
N GLY A 260 48.94 -3.17 8.41
CA GLY A 260 49.72 -2.01 7.94
C GLY A 260 50.15 -2.27 6.49
N ALA A 261 49.93 -1.44 5.46
CA ALA A 261 49.35 -0.09 5.35
C ALA A 261 48.53 0.01 4.00
N ASP A 262 48.20 1.13 3.33
CA ASP A 262 48.54 2.55 3.47
C ASP A 262 47.52 3.50 2.78
N GLU A 263 47.72 4.83 2.92
CA GLU A 263 47.23 6.00 2.14
C GLU A 263 46.08 5.86 1.11
N LYS A 264 45.14 6.83 0.98
CA LYS A 264 45.39 8.29 0.92
C LYS A 264 44.14 9.14 1.20
N LYS A 265 44.33 10.45 1.43
CA LYS A 265 43.28 11.49 1.52
C LYS A 265 42.95 12.11 0.15
N ASP A 266 41.78 12.74 0.04
CA ASP A 266 41.72 14.15 -0.42
C ASP A 266 40.52 14.89 0.23
N ASP A 267 40.59 16.22 0.35
CA ASP A 267 39.65 17.06 1.11
C ASP A 267 38.78 17.94 0.16
N GLY A 268 37.45 17.73 0.15
CA GLY A 268 36.56 18.24 -0.91
C GLY A 268 35.35 19.08 -0.46
N ASN A 269 35.54 20.12 0.35
CA ASN A 269 34.45 21.01 0.79
C ASN A 269 34.00 21.98 -0.33
N THR A 270 32.76 21.83 -0.84
CA THR A 270 32.12 22.86 -1.69
C THR A 270 30.69 23.19 -1.23
N HIS A 271 30.51 24.42 -0.73
CA HIS A 271 29.19 25.00 -0.45
C HIS A 271 28.42 25.29 -1.75
N ALA A 272 27.50 24.40 -2.14
CA ALA A 272 26.49 24.71 -3.15
C ALA A 272 25.37 25.58 -2.53
N LYS A 273 25.22 26.82 -2.98
CA LYS A 273 24.16 27.73 -2.50
C LYS A 273 22.81 27.33 -3.09
N VAL A 274 21.85 26.96 -2.25
CA VAL A 274 20.44 26.83 -2.66
C VAL A 274 19.88 28.23 -2.93
N ALA A 275 19.74 28.59 -4.20
CA ALA A 275 19.02 29.78 -4.61
C ALA A 275 17.51 29.54 -4.43
N ARG A 276 16.91 30.14 -3.41
CA ARG A 276 15.45 30.25 -3.30
C ARG A 276 14.97 31.45 -4.11
N GLU A 277 14.48 31.20 -5.32
CA GLU A 277 13.59 32.19 -5.95
C GLU A 277 12.25 32.23 -5.18
N PRO A 278 11.73 33.43 -4.86
CA PRO A 278 10.42 33.55 -4.23
C PRO A 278 9.32 33.38 -5.28
N TYR A 279 8.33 32.53 -4.98
CA TYR A 279 7.08 32.45 -5.73
C TYR A 279 6.46 33.85 -5.87
N ARG A 280 6.33 34.35 -7.12
CA ARG A 280 5.40 35.44 -7.42
C ARG A 280 4.02 34.84 -7.67
N LEU A 281 3.07 35.17 -6.81
CA LEU A 281 1.66 34.92 -7.05
C LEU A 281 1.09 36.05 -7.90
N PHE A 282 0.57 35.70 -9.08
CA PHE A 282 -0.45 36.41 -9.84
C PHE A 282 -1.25 35.37 -10.63
#